data_AF-A0A536FL99-F1
#
_entry.id   AF-A0A536FL99-F1
#
_cell.length_a   1.000
_cell.length_b   1.000
_cell.length_c   1.000
_cell.angle_alpha   90.00
_cell.angle_beta   90.00
_cell.angle_gamma   90.00
#
_symmetry.space_group_name_H-M   'P 1'
#
loop_
_entity.id
_entity.type
_entity.pdbx_description
1 polymer ?
#
loop_
_entity_poly.entity_id
_entity_poly.type
_entity_poly.pdbx_seq_one_letter_code
_entity_poly.pdbx_strand_id
1 'polypeptide(L)'
;MVSRARLSPIPTQIVDAFRAVAPALEAFAREHDLLIDRYRRGKPSWELRFGRRVGGQAVLTVSYRERTGHVLDVSATWWVDDRATQTRRLRSEKIGVYDRRASSATLVHQLDAGLAMVDHWTLSELGPPRGPFPADMSAAPGVERVARLSLR
;
A
#
# COMPACT_ATOMS: atom_id res chain seq x y z
N MET A 1 17.91 17.06 19.21
CA MET A 1 16.55 17.09 19.79
C MET A 1 15.57 16.91 18.64
N VAL A 2 15.11 15.68 18.39
CA VAL A 2 14.24 15.40 17.22
C VAL A 2 12.84 15.84 17.61
N SER A 3 12.33 16.90 16.95
CA SER A 3 10.96 17.35 17.16
C SER A 3 10.03 16.21 16.74
N ARG A 4 9.42 15.56 17.73
CA ARG A 4 8.39 14.55 17.53
C ARG A 4 7.20 15.31 16.95
N ALA A 5 7.15 15.44 15.63
CA ALA A 5 6.00 16.04 14.95
C ALA A 5 4.75 15.35 15.51
N ARG A 6 3.96 16.09 16.28
CA ARG A 6 2.68 15.59 16.79
C ARG A 6 1.89 15.23 15.54
N LEU A 7 1.67 13.95 15.32
CA LEU A 7 0.76 13.47 14.28
C LEU A 7 -0.58 14.12 14.60
N SER A 8 -0.99 15.10 13.80
CA SER A 8 -2.32 15.66 13.90
C SER A 8 -3.33 14.53 13.76
N PRO A 9 -4.40 14.51 14.56
CA PRO A 9 -5.42 13.49 14.43
C PRO A 9 -5.99 13.50 13.02
N ILE A 10 -6.26 12.32 12.46
CA ILE A 10 -6.90 12.20 11.16
C ILE A 10 -8.27 12.88 11.23
N PRO A 11 -8.61 13.81 10.32
CA PRO A 11 -9.90 14.47 10.31
C PRO A 11 -11.07 13.46 10.30
N THR A 12 -12.11 13.71 11.08
CA THR A 12 -13.26 12.81 11.22
C THR A 12 -13.91 12.45 9.88
N GLN A 13 -14.00 13.42 8.95
CA GLN A 13 -14.52 13.17 7.60
C GLN A 13 -13.74 12.07 6.83
N ILE A 14 -12.44 11.94 7.07
CA ILE A 14 -11.60 10.91 6.46
C ILE A 14 -11.87 9.58 7.16
N VAL A 15 -11.98 9.58 8.49
CA VAL A 15 -12.32 8.38 9.26
C VAL A 15 -13.67 7.82 8.81
N ASP A 16 -14.68 8.66 8.65
CA ASP A 16 -16.02 8.25 8.21
C ASP A 16 -16.03 7.76 6.76
N ALA A 17 -15.24 8.38 5.89
CA ALA A 17 -15.08 7.91 4.51
C ALA A 17 -14.49 6.50 4.44
N PHE A 18 -13.48 6.20 5.26
CA PHE A 18 -12.89 4.86 5.33
C PHE A 18 -13.76 3.86 6.11
N ARG A 19 -14.52 4.30 7.12
CA ARG A 19 -15.46 3.45 7.86
C ARG A 19 -16.45 2.76 6.92
N ALA A 20 -16.94 3.47 5.90
CA ALA A 20 -17.88 2.93 4.92
C ALA A 20 -17.31 1.79 4.06
N VAL A 21 -15.99 1.81 3.79
CA VAL A 21 -15.32 0.80 2.95
C VAL A 21 -14.53 -0.22 3.76
N ALA A 22 -14.36 0.01 5.06
CA ALA A 22 -13.55 -0.82 5.94
C ALA A 22 -13.91 -2.32 5.89
N PRO A 23 -15.20 -2.74 5.95
CA PRO A 23 -15.54 -4.16 5.89
C PRO A 23 -15.05 -4.84 4.61
N ALA A 24 -15.16 -4.17 3.46
CA ALA A 24 -14.71 -4.70 2.17
C ALA A 24 -13.18 -4.79 2.12
N LEU A 25 -12.47 -3.76 2.57
CA LEU A 25 -11.00 -3.75 2.60
C LEU A 25 -10.44 -4.81 3.56
N GLU A 26 -11.05 -4.97 4.74
CA GLU A 26 -10.62 -5.97 5.73
C GLU A 26 -10.92 -7.40 5.28
N ALA A 27 -12.09 -7.63 4.64
CA ALA A 27 -12.44 -8.91 4.06
C ALA A 27 -11.45 -9.30 2.94
N PHE A 28 -11.22 -8.37 2.01
CA PHE A 28 -10.27 -8.55 0.92
C PHE A 28 -8.85 -8.84 1.43
N ALA A 29 -8.36 -8.05 2.39
CA ALA A 29 -7.04 -8.27 2.97
C ALA A 29 -6.91 -9.66 3.60
N ARG A 30 -7.96 -10.12 4.30
CA ARG A 30 -7.98 -11.46 4.90
C ARG A 30 -7.99 -12.57 3.85
N GLU A 31 -8.81 -12.42 2.81
CA GLU A 31 -8.95 -13.42 1.74
C GLU A 31 -7.65 -13.61 0.96
N HIS A 32 -6.89 -12.54 0.75
CA HIS A 32 -5.64 -12.54 -0.01
C HIS A 32 -4.37 -12.54 0.85
N ASP A 33 -4.49 -12.75 2.17
CA ASP A 33 -3.37 -12.74 3.15
C ASP A 33 -2.48 -11.48 3.06
N LEU A 34 -3.12 -10.31 3.00
CA LEU A 34 -2.46 -9.00 2.89
C LEU A 34 -2.36 -8.32 4.26
N LEU A 35 -1.22 -7.65 4.50
CA LEU A 35 -1.06 -6.77 5.66
C LEU A 35 -1.82 -5.47 5.44
N ILE A 36 -2.67 -5.06 6.39
CA ILE A 36 -3.42 -3.81 6.34
C ILE A 36 -2.79 -2.74 7.24
N ASP A 37 -2.31 -1.65 6.62
CA ASP A 37 -1.77 -0.48 7.30
C ASP A 37 -2.73 0.70 7.16
N ARG A 38 -3.35 1.11 8.28
CA ARG A 38 -4.31 2.22 8.31
C ARG A 38 -3.61 3.52 8.67
N TYR A 39 -3.84 4.56 7.88
CA TYR A 39 -3.33 5.91 8.14
C TYR A 39 -1.83 5.98 8.37
N ARG A 40 -1.08 5.17 7.63
CA ARG A 40 0.36 5.02 7.80
C ARG A 40 1.06 6.39 7.72
N ARG A 41 1.80 6.74 8.78
CA ARG A 41 2.48 8.04 8.93
C ARG A 41 1.53 9.25 8.85
N GLY A 42 0.30 9.10 9.32
CA GLY A 42 -0.71 10.18 9.34
C GLY A 42 -1.32 10.50 7.98
N LYS A 43 -1.06 9.70 6.94
CA LYS A 43 -1.64 9.89 5.61
C LYS A 43 -3.11 9.48 5.59
N PRO A 44 -3.98 10.16 4.84
CA PRO A 44 -5.39 9.78 4.72
C PRO A 44 -5.56 8.62 3.72
N SER A 45 -4.91 7.49 4.00
CA SER A 45 -4.90 6.31 3.15
C SER A 45 -4.87 5.01 3.95
N TRP A 46 -5.45 3.96 3.38
CA TRP A 46 -5.25 2.58 3.81
C TRP A 46 -4.37 1.87 2.78
N GLU A 47 -3.40 1.10 3.26
CA GLU A 47 -2.42 0.37 2.45
C GLU A 47 -2.62 -1.14 2.66
N LEU A 48 -2.77 -1.90 1.58
CA LEU A 48 -2.78 -3.37 1.58
C LEU A 48 -1.44 -3.87 1.03
N ARG A 49 -0.58 -4.40 1.89
CA ARG A 49 0.84 -4.65 1.62
C ARG A 49 1.13 -6.14 1.52
N PHE A 50 2.01 -6.50 0.61
CA PHE A 50 2.42 -7.89 0.40
C PHE A 50 3.82 -7.98 -0.23
N GLY A 51 4.49 -9.11 0.01
CA GLY A 51 5.74 -9.44 -0.68
C GLY A 51 5.46 -10.12 -2.02
N ARG A 52 6.29 -9.88 -3.02
CA ARG A 52 6.21 -10.61 -4.29
C ARG A 52 7.21 -11.75 -4.35
N ARG A 53 6.85 -12.84 -5.02
CA ARG A 53 7.73 -14.00 -5.25
C ARG A 53 8.98 -13.64 -6.06
N VAL A 54 8.84 -12.74 -7.02
CA VAL A 54 9.94 -12.18 -7.83
C VAL A 54 10.80 -11.16 -7.06
N GLY A 55 10.53 -10.97 -5.76
CA GLY A 55 11.25 -10.05 -4.90
C GLY A 55 10.59 -8.67 -4.75
N GLY A 56 11.04 -7.94 -3.73
CA GLY A 56 10.51 -6.63 -3.39
C GLY A 56 9.20 -6.67 -2.62
N GLN A 57 8.55 -5.51 -2.54
CA GLN A 57 7.33 -5.27 -1.78
C GLN A 57 6.33 -4.52 -2.64
N ALA A 58 5.07 -4.88 -2.52
CA ALA A 58 3.98 -4.24 -3.23
C ALA A 58 2.93 -3.71 -2.24
N VAL A 59 2.16 -2.75 -2.72
CA VAL A 59 1.05 -2.15 -1.99
C VAL A 59 -0.07 -1.75 -2.93
N LEU A 60 -1.30 -2.08 -2.55
CA LEU A 60 -2.49 -1.40 -3.06
C LEU A 60 -2.83 -0.28 -2.07
N THR A 61 -2.91 0.95 -2.58
CA THR A 61 -3.21 2.13 -1.76
C THR A 61 -4.60 2.63 -2.11
N VAL A 62 -5.44 2.78 -1.09
CA VAL A 62 -6.72 3.47 -1.16
C VAL A 62 -6.55 4.80 -0.44
N SER A 63 -6.57 5.91 -1.17
CA SER A 63 -6.33 7.25 -0.62
C SER A 63 -7.57 8.14 -0.73
N TYR A 64 -7.79 8.94 0.30
CA TYR A 64 -8.86 9.93 0.31
C TYR A 64 -8.52 11.12 -0.59
N ARG A 65 -9.45 11.48 -1.48
CA ARG A 65 -9.32 12.66 -2.34
C ARG A 65 -10.10 13.84 -1.75
N GLU A 66 -9.40 14.77 -1.13
CA GLU A 66 -10.00 15.92 -0.41
C GLU A 66 -10.91 16.79 -1.27
N ARG A 67 -10.54 17.03 -2.54
CA ARG A 67 -11.25 17.97 -3.43
C ARG A 67 -12.73 17.63 -3.64
N THR A 68 -13.09 16.35 -3.55
CA THR A 68 -14.47 15.88 -3.81
C THR A 68 -15.10 15.19 -2.61
N GLY A 69 -14.31 14.78 -1.60
CA GLY A 69 -14.76 14.23 -0.32
C GLY A 69 -15.52 12.89 -0.35
N HIS A 70 -16.03 12.49 -1.51
CA HIS A 70 -16.81 11.27 -1.75
C HIS A 70 -16.05 10.18 -2.49
N VAL A 71 -14.80 10.46 -2.85
CA VAL A 71 -14.04 9.65 -3.78
C VAL A 71 -12.74 9.17 -3.13
N LEU A 72 -12.42 7.91 -3.37
CA LEU A 72 -11.15 7.31 -3.01
C LEU A 72 -10.36 7.01 -4.30
N ASP A 73 -9.09 7.37 -4.34
CA ASP A 73 -8.19 6.93 -5.42
C ASP A 73 -7.63 5.55 -5.05
N VAL A 74 -7.59 4.65 -6.04
CA VAL A 74 -7.01 3.32 -5.89
C VAL A 74 -5.78 3.22 -6.79
N SER A 75 -4.64 2.85 -6.23
CA SER A 75 -3.38 2.70 -6.96
C SER A 75 -2.59 1.47 -6.51
N ALA A 76 -1.76 0.96 -7.42
CA ALA A 76 -0.81 -0.10 -7.16
C ALA A 76 0.61 0.47 -7.17
N THR A 77 1.47 -0.03 -6.30
CA THR A 77 2.91 0.27 -6.34
C THR A 77 3.71 -0.98 -6.01
N TRP A 78 4.78 -1.24 -6.75
CA TRP A 78 5.76 -2.28 -6.46
C TRP A 78 7.15 -1.66 -6.47
N TRP A 79 7.97 -2.06 -5.51
CA TRP A 79 9.35 -1.61 -5.43
C TRP A 79 10.29 -2.72 -4.97
N VAL A 80 11.54 -2.58 -5.39
CA VAL A 80 12.66 -3.41 -4.96
C VAL A 80 13.72 -2.48 -4.39
N ASP A 81 14.19 -2.81 -3.19
CA ASP A 81 15.27 -2.10 -2.52
C ASP A 81 16.59 -2.83 -2.76
N ASP A 82 17.61 -2.08 -3.13
CA ASP A 82 19.01 -2.51 -3.06
C ASP A 82 19.60 -1.94 -1.77
N ARG A 83 19.86 -2.84 -0.80
CA ARG A 83 20.41 -2.46 0.50
C ARG A 83 21.90 -2.09 0.44
N ALA A 84 22.65 -2.63 -0.52
CA ALA A 84 24.08 -2.34 -0.65
C ALA A 84 24.29 -0.90 -1.14
N THR A 85 23.46 -0.44 -2.07
CA THR A 85 23.52 0.92 -2.61
C THR A 85 22.52 1.88 -1.98
N GLN A 86 21.67 1.39 -1.06
CA GLN A 86 20.57 2.11 -0.44
C GLN A 86 19.60 2.73 -1.47
N THR A 87 19.42 2.09 -2.63
CA THR A 87 18.54 2.58 -3.69
C THR A 87 17.22 1.81 -3.73
N ARG A 88 16.20 2.43 -4.32
CA ARG A 88 14.91 1.82 -4.61
C ARG A 88 14.57 1.99 -6.08
N ARG A 89 14.19 0.90 -6.73
CA ARG A 89 13.51 0.92 -8.03
C ARG A 89 12.02 0.69 -7.79
N LEU A 90 11.16 1.45 -8.46
CA LEU A 90 9.72 1.33 -8.26
C LEU A 90 8.94 1.54 -9.56
N ARG A 91 7.74 0.97 -9.58
CA ARG A 91 6.67 1.28 -10.52
C ARG A 91 5.41 1.55 -9.70
N SER A 92 4.63 2.54 -10.15
CA SER A 92 3.36 2.92 -9.53
C SER A 92 2.37 3.23 -10.64
N GLU A 93 1.12 2.81 -10.46
CA GLU A 93 0.07 3.00 -11.44
C GLU A 93 -1.26 3.24 -10.75
N LYS A 94 -2.04 4.19 -11.29
CA LYS A 94 -3.40 4.45 -10.81
C LYS A 94 -4.34 3.43 -11.44
N ILE A 95 -5.03 2.66 -10.60
CA ILE A 95 -6.01 1.68 -11.05
C ILE A 95 -7.33 2.37 -11.37
N GLY A 96 -7.75 3.28 -10.48
CA GLY A 96 -9.06 3.90 -10.65
C GLY A 96 -9.43 4.89 -9.58
N VAL A 97 -10.69 5.26 -9.67
CA VAL A 97 -11.37 6.19 -8.79
C VAL A 97 -12.62 5.47 -8.31
N TYR A 98 -12.77 5.33 -7.01
CA TYR A 98 -13.94 4.72 -6.39
C TYR A 98 -14.83 5.80 -5.79
N ASP A 99 -16.05 5.94 -6.30
CA ASP A 99 -17.10 6.73 -5.67
C ASP A 99 -17.71 5.91 -4.53
N ARG A 100 -17.71 6.44 -3.31
CA ARG A 100 -18.25 5.77 -2.12
C ARG A 100 -19.77 5.51 -2.18
N ARG A 101 -20.47 6.09 -3.16
CA ARG A 101 -21.88 5.79 -3.44
C ARG A 101 -22.08 4.52 -4.27
N ALA A 102 -21.03 4.02 -4.92
CA ALA A 102 -21.06 2.75 -5.64
C ALA A 102 -21.04 1.56 -4.68
N SER A 103 -21.40 0.38 -5.17
CA SER A 103 -21.33 -0.85 -4.38
C SER A 103 -19.90 -1.18 -3.96
N SER A 104 -19.75 -1.85 -2.82
CA SER A 104 -18.44 -2.33 -2.36
C SER A 104 -17.81 -3.33 -3.34
N ALA A 105 -18.61 -4.05 -4.12
CA ALA A 105 -18.13 -4.95 -5.17
C ALA A 105 -17.31 -4.21 -6.24
N THR A 106 -17.64 -2.96 -6.54
CA THR A 106 -16.82 -2.13 -7.46
C THR A 106 -15.43 -1.85 -6.89
N LEU A 107 -15.33 -1.59 -5.58
CA LEU A 107 -14.03 -1.42 -4.92
C LEU A 107 -13.23 -2.72 -4.93
N VAL A 108 -13.86 -3.84 -4.59
CA VAL A 108 -13.22 -5.17 -4.62
C VAL A 108 -12.68 -5.50 -6.02
N HIS A 109 -13.46 -5.29 -7.07
CA HIS A 109 -13.02 -5.51 -8.45
C HIS A 109 -11.80 -4.63 -8.82
N GLN A 110 -11.74 -3.38 -8.34
CA GLN A 110 -10.55 -2.54 -8.54
C GLN A 110 -9.33 -3.08 -7.79
N LEU A 111 -9.51 -3.66 -6.59
CA LEU A 111 -8.41 -4.27 -5.84
C LEU A 111 -7.90 -5.54 -6.49
N ASP A 112 -8.79 -6.40 -7.00
CA ASP A 112 -8.44 -7.58 -7.79
C ASP A 112 -7.64 -7.21 -9.04
N ALA A 113 -8.13 -6.22 -9.78
CA ALA A 113 -7.41 -5.67 -10.94
C ALA A 113 -6.03 -5.14 -10.54
N GLY A 114 -5.91 -4.53 -9.35
CA GLY A 114 -4.64 -4.09 -8.79
C GLY A 114 -3.68 -5.22 -8.46
N LEU A 115 -4.15 -6.31 -7.83
CA LEU A 115 -3.34 -7.50 -7.56
C LEU A 115 -2.84 -8.12 -8.86
N ALA A 116 -3.75 -8.32 -9.82
CA ALA A 116 -3.40 -8.86 -11.13
C ALA A 116 -2.38 -7.96 -11.84
N MET A 117 -2.61 -6.64 -11.89
CA MET A 117 -1.69 -5.68 -12.50
C MET A 117 -0.28 -5.77 -11.92
N VAL A 118 -0.16 -5.77 -10.59
CA VAL A 118 1.13 -5.92 -9.91
C VAL A 118 1.79 -7.25 -10.27
N ASP A 119 1.02 -8.33 -10.35
CA ASP A 119 1.58 -9.65 -10.64
C ASP A 119 2.16 -9.78 -12.05
N HIS A 120 1.61 -9.04 -13.01
CA HIS A 120 2.12 -9.02 -14.38
C HIS A 120 3.40 -8.17 -14.54
N TRP A 121 3.71 -7.27 -13.59
CA TRP A 121 4.91 -6.45 -13.69
C TRP A 121 6.19 -7.27 -13.51
N THR A 122 7.19 -6.92 -14.30
CA THR A 122 8.53 -7.52 -14.32
C THR A 122 9.61 -6.53 -13.84
N LEU A 123 10.78 -7.04 -13.47
CA LEU A 123 11.88 -6.21 -12.95
C LEU A 123 12.39 -5.16 -13.96
N SER A 124 12.28 -5.42 -15.25
CA SER A 124 12.66 -4.49 -16.32
C SER A 124 11.73 -3.29 -16.41
N GLU A 125 10.48 -3.44 -15.97
CA GLU A 125 9.48 -2.37 -15.95
C GLU A 125 9.58 -1.44 -14.74
N LEU A 126 10.43 -1.78 -13.76
CA LEU A 126 10.74 -0.87 -12.66
C LEU A 126 11.59 0.28 -13.17
N GLY A 127 11.26 1.50 -12.73
CA GLY A 127 12.03 2.70 -13.06
C GLY A 127 13.49 2.65 -12.61
N PRO A 128 14.27 3.70 -12.93
CA PRO A 128 15.67 3.79 -12.54
C PRO A 128 15.80 3.79 -11.00
N PRO A 129 16.96 3.33 -10.46
CA PRO A 129 17.22 3.38 -9.03
C PRO A 129 17.18 4.83 -8.51
N ARG A 130 16.50 5.04 -7.39
CA ARG A 130 16.41 6.33 -6.68
C ARG A 130 16.98 6.17 -5.28
N GLY A 131 17.61 7.21 -4.74
CA GLY A 131 18.24 7.18 -3.41
C GLY A 131 19.49 8.05 -3.37
N PRO A 132 20.35 7.88 -2.35
CA PRO A 132 20.25 6.87 -1.29
C PRO A 132 19.11 7.17 -0.30
N PHE A 133 18.42 6.12 0.16
CA PHE A 133 17.43 6.21 1.24
C PHE A 133 18.02 5.76 2.58
N PRO A 134 17.60 6.35 3.71
CA PRO A 134 17.94 5.85 5.03
C PRO A 134 17.60 4.36 5.18
N ALA A 135 18.49 3.58 5.82
CA ALA A 135 18.36 2.12 5.92
C ALA A 135 17.07 1.68 6.66
N ASP A 136 16.56 2.50 7.58
CA ASP A 136 15.32 2.32 8.33
C ASP A 136 14.04 2.52 7.48
N MET A 137 14.14 3.19 6.32
CA MET A 137 13.03 3.33 5.37
C MET A 137 12.87 2.12 4.44
N SER A 138 13.84 1.19 4.43
CA SER A 138 13.84 -0.03 3.61
C SER A 138 13.13 -1.22 4.29
N ALA A 139 12.82 -1.13 5.58
CA ALA A 139 12.11 -2.18 6.31
C ALA A 139 10.58 -1.97 6.27
N ALA A 140 9.86 -2.91 5.66
CA ALA A 140 8.49 -3.19 6.08
C ALA A 140 8.59 -4.13 7.30
N PRO A 141 8.09 -3.75 8.50
CA PRO A 141 7.98 -4.70 9.59
C PRO A 141 6.95 -5.77 9.17
N GLY A 142 7.36 -7.04 9.10
CA GLY A 142 6.41 -8.16 9.00
C GLY A 142 6.81 -9.35 8.12
N VAL A 143 7.66 -9.18 7.10
CA VAL A 143 7.93 -10.28 6.15
C VAL A 143 9.12 -11.18 6.54
N GLU A 144 9.94 -10.76 7.51
CA GLU A 144 11.10 -11.54 7.98
C GLU A 144 10.75 -12.76 8.85
N ARG A 145 9.48 -12.97 9.24
CA ARG A 145 9.13 -14.04 10.19
C ARG A 145 9.02 -15.44 9.57
N VAL A 146 8.90 -15.55 8.24
CA VAL A 146 8.71 -16.86 7.59
C VAL A 146 10.03 -17.52 7.17
N ALA A 147 11.09 -16.75 6.93
CA ALA A 147 12.36 -17.31 6.44
C ALA A 147 13.28 -17.93 7.52
N ARG A 148 12.97 -17.76 8.82
CA ARG A 148 13.83 -18.27 9.93
C ARG A 148 13.35 -19.57 10.59
N LEU A 149 12.22 -20.14 10.18
CA LEU A 149 11.65 -21.32 10.86
C LEU A 149 11.87 -22.66 10.14
N SER A 150 12.55 -22.69 8.98
CA SER A 150 12.76 -23.93 8.21
C SER A 150 14.18 -24.50 8.28
N LEU A 151 14.97 -24.13 9.29
CA LEU A 151 16.27 -24.75 9.56
C LEU A 151 16.32 -25.21 11.03
N ARG A 152 15.64 -26.30 11.31
CA ARG A 152 15.97 -27.24 12.39
C ARG A 152 15.66 -28.65 11.93
#